data_AF-A0A8T5KRM9-F1
#
_entry.id   AF-A0A8T5KRM9-F1
#
_cell.length_a   1.000
_cell.length_b   1.000
_cell.length_c   1.000
_cell.angle_alpha   90.00
_cell.angle_beta   90.00
_cell.angle_gamma   90.00
#
_symmetry.space_group_name_H-M   'P 1'
#
loop_
_entity.id
_entity.type
_entity.pdbx_description
1 polymer ?
#
loop_
_entity_poly.entity_id
_entity_poly.type
_entity_poly.pdbx_seq_one_letter_code
_entity_poly.pdbx_strand_id
1 'polypeptide(L)' 'MIEIKPKPQKKKCFDCKKEFMTNPNARFKRKYCDACSKKRKKMWDNQWKIKFEDLDDE' A
#
# COMPACT_ATOMS: atom_id res chain seq x y z
N MET A 1 34.57 -8.95 0.12
CA MET A 1 33.16 -8.77 0.54
C MET A 1 32.34 -8.70 -0.73
N ILE A 2 31.43 -9.65 -0.98
CA ILE A 2 30.64 -9.64 -2.22
C ILE A 2 29.41 -8.76 -1.95
N GLU A 3 29.38 -7.58 -2.54
CA GLU A 3 28.20 -6.70 -2.52
C GLU A 3 27.09 -7.31 -3.38
N ILE A 4 26.23 -8.11 -2.75
CA ILE A 4 25.06 -8.70 -3.42
C ILE A 4 24.01 -7.59 -3.60
N LYS A 5 24.12 -6.81 -4.67
CA LYS A 5 23.11 -5.79 -5.01
C LYS A 5 21.76 -6.49 -5.25
N PRO A 6 20.73 -6.23 -4.45
CA PRO A 6 19.50 -6.97 -4.59
C PRO A 6 18.75 -6.48 -5.85
N LYS A 7 18.33 -7.45 -6.69
CA LYS A 7 17.65 -7.18 -7.96
C LYS A 7 16.17 -6.86 -7.75
N PRO A 8 15.59 -5.88 -8.47
CA PRO A 8 14.18 -5.54 -8.35
C PRO A 8 13.30 -6.74 -8.70
N GLN A 9 12.41 -7.09 -7.77
CA GLN A 9 11.50 -8.21 -7.95
C GLN A 9 10.13 -7.69 -8.39
N LYS A 10 9.56 -8.34 -9.41
CA LYS A 10 8.17 -8.12 -9.82
C LYS A 10 7.27 -8.85 -8.82
N LYS A 11 6.35 -8.13 -8.19
CA LYS A 11 5.38 -8.69 -7.26
C LYS A 11 3.98 -8.32 -7.69
N LYS A 12 3.01 -9.20 -7.41
CA LYS A 12 1.60 -8.97 -7.70
C LYS A 12 0.96 -8.18 -6.55
N CYS A 13 0.22 -7.13 -6.89
CA CYS A 13 -0.58 -6.39 -5.93
C CYS A 13 -1.70 -7.29 -5.40
N PHE A 14 -1.89 -7.33 -4.09
CA PHE A 14 -2.94 -8.16 -3.49
C PHE A 14 -4.35 -7.69 -3.85
N ASP A 15 -4.53 -6.40 -4.12
CA ASP A 15 -5.84 -5.76 -4.31
C ASP A 15 -6.27 -5.78 -5.78
N CYS A 16 -5.48 -5.17 -6.66
CA CYS A 16 -5.79 -5.09 -8.09
C CYS A 16 -5.18 -6.22 -8.93
N LYS A 17 -4.46 -7.16 -8.32
CA LYS A 17 -3.78 -8.28 -9.01
C LYS A 17 -2.81 -7.84 -10.12
N LYS A 18 -2.45 -6.55 -10.21
CA LYS A 18 -1.46 -6.05 -11.18
C LYS A 18 -0.04 -6.32 -10.71
N GLU A 19 0.85 -6.64 -11.65
CA GLU A 19 2.27 -6.77 -11.38
C GLU A 19 2.91 -5.38 -11.22
N PHE A 20 3.74 -5.21 -10.20
CA PHE A 20 4.49 -3.99 -9.95
C PHE A 20 5.90 -4.30 -9.49
N MET A 21 6.83 -3.39 -9.78
CA MET A 21 8.21 -3.54 -9.34
C MET A 21 8.32 -3.16 -7.86
N THR A 22 8.89 -4.06 -7.07
CA THR A 22 9.25 -3.80 -5.67
C THR A 22 10.74 -3.54 -5.56
N ASN A 23 11.10 -2.47 -4.84
CA ASN A 23 12.48 -2.22 -4.48
C ASN A 23 12.90 -3.27 -3.43
N PRO A 24 13.95 -4.06 -3.69
CA PRO A 24 14.35 -5.14 -2.80
C PRO A 24 15.20 -4.63 -1.63
N ASN A 25 15.72 -3.39 -1.70
CA ASN A 25 16.32 -2.65 -0.59
C ASN A 25 15.28 -1.93 0.28
N ALA A 26 13.98 -2.06 -0.02
CA ALA A 26 12.97 -1.44 0.82
C ALA A 26 12.96 -2.09 2.21
N ARG A 27 13.12 -1.27 3.25
CA ARG A 27 13.01 -1.70 4.65
C ARG A 27 11.72 -2.48 4.93
N PHE A 28 10.64 -2.14 4.23
CA PHE A 28 9.35 -2.81 4.32
C PHE A 28 8.90 -3.31 2.94
N LYS A 29 8.64 -4.62 2.84
CA LYS A 29 8.13 -5.25 1.61
C LYS A 29 6.69 -4.79 1.33
N ARG A 30 6.50 -3.99 0.28
CA ARG A 30 5.17 -3.54 -0.16
C ARG A 30 4.32 -4.73 -0.63
N LYS A 31 3.07 -4.82 -0.13
CA LYS A 31 2.06 -5.81 -0.54
C LYS A 31 1.12 -5.30 -1.64
N TYR A 32 1.05 -3.98 -1.80
CA TYR A 32 0.13 -3.30 -2.71
C TYR A 32 0.92 -2.43 -3.67
N CYS A 33 0.39 -2.26 -4.88
CA CYS A 33 0.92 -1.28 -5.82
C CYS A 33 0.67 0.15 -5.30
N ASP A 34 1.36 1.12 -5.89
CA ASP A 34 1.33 2.52 -5.45
C ASP A 34 -0.10 3.09 -5.46
N ALA A 35 -0.90 2.73 -6.47
CA ALA A 35 -2.30 3.15 -6.60
C ALA A 35 -3.19 2.62 -5.45
N CYS A 36 -3.15 1.31 -5.20
CA CYS A 36 -3.95 0.69 -4.13
C CYS A 36 -3.48 1.16 -2.74
N SER A 37 -2.17 1.35 -2.56
CA SER A 37 -1.62 1.92 -1.32
C SER A 37 -2.10 3.35 -1.09
N LYS A 38 -2.14 4.19 -2.13
CA LYS A 38 -2.65 5.56 -2.06
C LYS A 38 -4.15 5.59 -1.76
N LYS A 39 -4.95 4.74 -2.40
CA LYS A 39 -6.39 4.63 -2.14
C LYS A 39 -6.66 4.31 -0.67
N ARG A 40 -5.94 3.33 -0.13
CA ARG A 40 -6.08 2.95 1.28
C ARG A 40 -5.61 4.03 2.24
N LYS A 41 -4.52 4.73 1.92
CA LYS A 41 -4.07 5.88 2.72
C LYS A 41 -5.14 6.97 2.76
N LYS A 42 -5.79 7.27 1.63
CA LYS A 42 -6.91 8.22 1.58
C LYS A 42 -8.12 7.75 2.39
N MET A 43 -8.46 6.47 2.33
CA MET A 43 -9.54 5.90 3.17
C MET A 43 -9.22 6.03 4.66
N TRP A 44 -7.97 5.75 5.05
CA TRP A 44 -7.52 5.86 6.45
C TRP A 44 -7.48 7.31 6.94
N ASP A 45 -7.02 8.23 6.09
CA ASP A 45 -7.00 9.66 6.36
C ASP A 45 -8.41 10.23 6.52
N ASN A 46 -9.33 9.83 5.64
CA ASN A 46 -10.73 10.23 5.72
C ASN A 46 -11.52 9.54 6.83
N GLN A 47 -11.00 8.49 7.46
CA GLN A 47 -11.70 7.80 8.54
C GLN A 47 -11.98 8.75 9.73
N TRP A 48 -11.07 9.69 9.99
CA TRP A 48 -11.21 10.69 11.06
C TRP A 48 -12.11 11.87 10.68
N LYS A 49 -12.54 11.98 9.41
CA LYS A 49 -13.51 12.99 8.97
C LYS A 49 -14.96 12.55 9.15
N ILE A 50 -15.19 11.29 9.51
CA ILE A 50 -16.51 10.83 9.94
C ILE A 50 -16.73 11.45 11.32
N LYS A 51 -17.46 12.56 11.36
CA LYS A 51 -17.94 13.13 12.61
C LYS A 51 -19.02 12.21 13.16
N PHE A 52 -19.06 12.09 14.49
CA PHE A 52 -20.08 11.34 15.22
C PHE A 52 -21.52 11.76 14.84
N GLU A 53 -21.71 12.98 14.34
CA GLU A 53 -22.98 13.51 13.84
C GLU A 53 -23.53 12.85 12.56
N ASP A 54 -22.73 12.03 11.85
CA ASP A 54 -23.17 11.29 10.64
C ASP A 54 -23.55 9.82 10.96
N LEU A 55 -23.35 9.37 12.21
CA LEU A 55 -23.98 8.16 12.73
C LEU A 55 -25.39 8.53 13.20
N ASP A 56 -26.32 8.66 12.25
CA ASP A 56 -27.75 8.60 12.54
C ASP A 56 -28.05 7.13 12.94
N ASP A 57 -28.01 6.89 14.26
CA ASP A 57 -28.50 5.67 14.91
C ASP A 57 -30.03 5.77 14.89
N GLU A 58 -30.64 5.28 13.80
CA GLU A 58 -32.10 5.04 13.73
C GLU A 58 -32.50 3.90 14.67
#